data_AF-A0A9P7CZM5-F1
#
_entry.id   AF-A0A9P7CZM5-F1
#
_cell.length_a   1.000
_cell.length_b   1.000
_cell.length_c   1.000
_cell.angle_alpha   90.00
_cell.angle_beta   90.00
_cell.angle_gamma   90.00
#
_symmetry.space_group_name_H-M   'P 1'
#
loop_
_entity.id
_entity.type
_entity.pdbx_description
1 polymer ?
#
loop_
_entity_poly.entity_id
_entity_poly.type
_entity_poly.pdbx_seq_one_letter_code
_entity_poly.pdbx_strand_id
1 'polypeptide(L)'
;DRYVMNEIPIRLTRLSDMKFVGRNHVRQHFRGSIPEGTETYLPQQHAEYAVLSHRWLDDGEPTYEEMKMGTATGPGYEKLKSFCEKAMGYGMEFAWADTCCIDKSSSTELDESIQ
;
A
#
# COMPACT_ATOMS: atom_id res chain seq x y z
N ASP A 1 -22.80 8.60 12.91
CA ASP A 1 -21.86 7.51 12.55
C ASP A 1 -21.50 7.60 11.07
N ARG A 2 -20.36 8.20 10.73
CA ARG A 2 -19.81 8.19 9.37
C ARG A 2 -18.67 7.19 9.37
N TYR A 3 -18.99 5.91 9.17
CA TYR A 3 -17.99 4.94 8.81
C TYR A 3 -17.49 5.30 7.40
N VAL A 4 -16.34 5.95 7.33
CA VAL A 4 -15.65 6.15 6.06
C VAL A 4 -15.08 4.79 5.70
N MET A 5 -15.67 4.11 4.71
CA MET A 5 -15.11 2.88 4.15
C MET A 5 -13.86 3.21 3.32
N ASN A 6 -12.78 3.60 4.01
CA ASN A 6 -11.45 3.81 3.44
C ASN A 6 -10.69 2.49 3.29
N GLU A 7 -11.35 1.52 2.68
CA GLU A 7 -11.02 0.10 2.78
C GLU A 7 -9.82 -0.36 1.92
N ILE A 8 -9.42 0.45 0.94
CA ILE A 8 -8.14 0.31 0.24
C ILE A 8 -7.32 1.56 0.59
N PRO A 9 -6.09 1.41 1.12
CA PRO A 9 -5.25 2.55 1.44
C PRO A 9 -5.10 3.50 0.24
N ILE A 10 -4.94 4.78 0.50
CA ILE A 10 -4.84 5.85 -0.52
C ILE A 10 -3.81 5.49 -1.58
N ARG A 11 -2.73 4.84 -1.14
CA ARG A 11 -1.62 4.40 -1.96
C ARG A 11 -1.12 3.03 -1.51
N LEU A 12 -0.77 2.20 -2.47
CA LEU A 12 -0.10 0.93 -2.29
C LEU A 12 1.18 0.91 -3.13
N THR A 13 2.12 0.05 -2.75
CA THR A 13 3.33 -0.24 -3.54
C THR A 13 3.04 -1.47 -4.39
N ARG A 14 3.15 -1.36 -5.71
CA ARG A 14 3.07 -2.51 -6.61
C ARG A 14 4.39 -3.27 -6.54
N LEU A 15 4.32 -4.57 -6.27
CA LEU A 15 5.49 -5.37 -5.97
C LEU A 15 6.38 -5.63 -7.20
N SER A 16 5.80 -5.66 -8.41
CA SER A 16 6.54 -5.94 -9.63
C SER A 16 7.57 -4.87 -10.02
N ASP A 17 7.34 -3.61 -9.64
CA ASP A 17 8.23 -2.49 -10.00
C ASP A 17 8.48 -1.50 -8.86
N MET A 18 8.06 -1.83 -7.63
CA MET A 18 8.21 -1.00 -6.44
C MET A 18 7.66 0.41 -6.59
N LYS A 19 6.66 0.61 -7.47
CA LYS A 19 6.04 1.91 -7.70
C LYS A 19 4.76 2.08 -6.91
N PHE A 20 4.51 3.32 -6.54
CA PHE A 20 3.24 3.69 -5.95
C PHE A 20 2.09 3.65 -6.95
N VAL A 21 0.98 3.06 -6.50
CA VAL A 21 -0.30 3.04 -7.20
C VAL A 21 -1.37 3.60 -6.28
N GLY A 22 -2.23 4.46 -6.83
CA GLY A 22 -3.35 5.03 -6.06
C GLY A 22 -4.50 4.03 -5.92
N ARG A 23 -5.34 4.23 -4.90
CA ARG A 23 -6.51 3.37 -4.62
C ARG A 23 -7.44 3.18 -5.81
N ASN A 24 -7.60 4.18 -6.69
CA ASN A 24 -8.42 4.08 -7.89
C ASN A 24 -7.84 3.11 -8.93
N HIS A 25 -6.52 3.08 -9.06
CA HIS A 25 -5.83 2.11 -9.92
C HIS A 25 -6.04 0.69 -9.39
N VAL A 26 -5.87 0.50 -8.08
CA VAL A 26 -6.06 -0.79 -7.41
C VAL A 26 -7.51 -1.27 -7.56
N ARG A 27 -8.49 -0.37 -7.34
CA ARG A 27 -9.91 -0.67 -7.58
C ARG A 27 -10.19 -1.13 -9.01
N GLN A 28 -9.59 -0.45 -10.00
CA GLN A 28 -9.78 -0.84 -11.42
C GLN A 28 -9.10 -2.18 -11.73
N HIS A 29 -7.92 -2.44 -11.15
CA HIS A 29 -7.18 -3.70 -11.30
C HIS A 29 -8.01 -4.89 -10.82
N PHE A 30 -8.59 -4.79 -9.63
CA PHE A 30 -9.44 -5.85 -9.07
C PHE A 30 -10.86 -5.88 -9.64
N ARG A 31 -11.32 -4.82 -10.32
CA ARG A 31 -12.66 -4.76 -10.91
C ARG A 31 -12.89 -5.85 -11.97
N GLY A 32 -11.85 -6.18 -12.74
CA GLY A 32 -11.90 -7.25 -13.74
C GLY A 32 -11.96 -8.66 -13.16
N SER A 33 -11.61 -8.81 -11.88
CA SER A 33 -11.60 -10.09 -11.16
C SER A 33 -12.91 -10.38 -10.42
N ILE A 34 -13.87 -9.45 -10.45
CA ILE A 34 -15.18 -9.62 -9.81
C ILE A 34 -16.10 -10.39 -10.76
N PRO A 35 -16.66 -11.54 -10.34
CA PRO A 35 -17.65 -12.26 -11.13
C PRO A 35 -18.88 -11.39 -11.43
N GLU A 36 -19.29 -11.39 -12.70
CA GLU A 36 -20.52 -10.73 -13.14
C GLU A 36 -21.72 -11.31 -12.36
N GLY A 37 -22.48 -10.46 -11.67
CA GLY A 37 -23.60 -10.87 -10.80
C GLY A 37 -23.32 -10.83 -9.29
N THR A 38 -22.14 -10.38 -8.86
CA THR A 38 -21.88 -10.14 -7.43
C THR A 38 -22.66 -8.90 -6.94
N GLU A 39 -23.71 -9.12 -6.15
CA GLU A 39 -24.61 -8.06 -5.66
C GLU A 39 -23.96 -7.14 -4.62
N THR A 40 -22.83 -7.57 -4.03
CA THR A 40 -22.07 -6.80 -3.02
C THR A 40 -20.60 -6.73 -3.40
N TYR A 41 -20.17 -5.59 -3.94
CA TYR A 41 -18.75 -5.33 -4.17
C TYR A 41 -18.08 -4.89 -2.86
N LEU A 42 -17.29 -5.79 -2.27
CA LEU A 42 -16.40 -5.47 -1.15
C LEU A 42 -14.94 -5.50 -1.62
N PRO A 43 -14.35 -4.33 -1.96
CA PRO A 43 -12.98 -4.26 -2.44
C PRO A 43 -11.97 -4.93 -1.48
N GLN A 44 -12.26 -4.95 -0.18
CA GLN A 44 -11.43 -5.60 0.85
C GLN A 44 -11.27 -7.11 0.68
N GLN A 45 -12.31 -7.78 0.19
CA GLN A 45 -12.30 -9.24 0.06
C GLN A 45 -11.57 -9.70 -1.20
N HIS A 46 -11.32 -8.78 -2.12
CA HIS A 46 -10.76 -9.05 -3.44
C HIS A 46 -9.40 -8.39 -3.67
N ALA A 47 -9.10 -7.29 -2.97
CA ALA A 47 -7.80 -6.64 -3.07
C ALA A 47 -6.77 -7.37 -2.18
N GLU A 48 -5.97 -8.23 -2.79
CA GLU A 48 -4.89 -8.92 -2.11
C GLU A 48 -3.65 -8.02 -2.02
N TYR A 49 -3.38 -7.52 -0.80
CA TYR A 49 -2.17 -6.77 -0.50
C TYR A 49 -1.56 -7.20 0.83
N ALA A 50 -0.23 -7.25 0.87
CA ALA A 50 0.49 -7.51 2.10
C ALA A 50 0.63 -6.23 2.92
N VAL A 51 0.43 -6.32 4.23
CA VAL A 51 0.63 -5.20 5.15
C VAL A 51 1.92 -5.42 5.93
N LEU A 52 2.87 -4.49 5.81
CA LEU A 52 4.02 -4.44 6.71
C LEU A 52 3.65 -3.58 7.90
N SER A 53 3.23 -4.24 8.98
CA SER A 53 2.95 -3.59 10.25
C SER A 53 4.08 -3.85 11.24
N HIS A 54 4.39 -2.85 12.06
CA HIS A 54 4.77 -3.01 13.47
C HIS A 54 6.19 -2.80 14.00
N ARG A 55 7.29 -2.77 13.25
CA ARG A 55 8.59 -2.40 13.86
C ARG A 55 9.53 -1.86 12.81
N TRP A 56 9.55 -0.56 12.66
CA TRP A 56 10.62 0.05 11.91
C TRP A 56 11.87 0.15 12.78
N LEU A 57 13.01 0.19 12.12
CA LEU A 57 14.27 0.47 12.79
C LEU A 57 14.20 1.93 13.25
N ASP A 58 14.71 2.24 14.45
CA ASP A 58 14.66 3.59 15.01
C ASP A 58 15.32 4.65 14.09
N ASP A 59 16.17 4.23 13.14
CA ASP A 59 16.77 5.08 12.11
C ASP A 59 16.74 4.41 10.71
N GLY A 60 16.47 5.21 9.68
CA GLY A 60 16.70 4.86 8.26
C GLY A 60 15.50 4.27 7.50
N GLU A 61 14.27 4.60 7.89
CA GLU A 61 13.07 4.31 7.10
C GLU A 61 13.06 5.11 5.79
N PRO A 62 12.64 4.50 4.66
CA PRO A 62 12.45 5.23 3.43
C PRO A 62 11.20 6.11 3.53
N THR A 63 11.34 7.39 3.25
CA THR A 63 10.22 8.33 3.15
C THR A 63 9.45 8.14 1.84
N TYR A 64 8.22 8.68 1.79
CA TYR A 64 7.44 8.75 0.57
C TYR A 64 8.22 9.41 -0.60
N GLU A 65 8.90 10.52 -0.34
CA GLU A 65 9.66 11.24 -1.37
C GLU A 65 10.86 10.43 -1.88
N GLU A 66 11.60 9.76 -0.99
CA GLU A 66 12.72 8.91 -1.40
C GLU A 66 12.28 7.71 -2.25
N MET A 67 11.13 7.10 -1.91
CA MET A 67 10.54 6.03 -2.71
C MET A 67 10.08 6.54 -4.08
N LYS A 68 9.48 7.73 -4.13
CA LYS A 68 9.01 8.35 -5.37
C LYS A 68 10.15 8.76 -6.29
N MET A 69 11.25 9.27 -5.73
CA MET A 69 12.46 9.67 -6.48
C MET A 69 13.36 8.48 -6.82
N GLY A 70 13.11 7.30 -6.23
CA GLY A 70 13.98 6.12 -6.39
C GLY A 70 15.34 6.28 -5.70
N THR A 71 15.43 7.17 -4.71
CA THR A 71 16.64 7.47 -3.94
C THR A 71 16.66 6.80 -2.56
N ALA A 72 15.61 6.04 -2.22
CA ALA A 72 15.53 5.27 -0.99
C ALA A 72 16.71 4.30 -0.86
N THR A 73 17.45 4.42 0.23
CA THR A 73 18.62 3.58 0.55
C THR A 73 18.66 3.30 2.05
N GLY A 74 19.55 2.40 2.47
CA GLY A 74 19.74 2.07 3.88
C GLY A 74 18.85 0.93 4.39
N PRO A 75 18.96 0.63 5.69
CA PRO A 75 18.46 -0.62 6.26
C PRO A 75 16.92 -0.70 6.29
N GLY A 76 16.21 0.44 6.41
CA GLY A 76 14.75 0.46 6.30
C GLY A 76 14.28 0.12 4.89
N TYR A 77 14.99 0.59 3.86
CA TYR A 77 14.65 0.27 2.46
C TYR A 77 14.97 -1.19 2.12
N GLU A 78 16.08 -1.74 2.60
CA GLU A 78 16.40 -3.16 2.44
C GLU A 78 15.37 -4.08 3.10
N LYS A 79 14.88 -3.67 4.28
CA LYS A 79 13.77 -4.36 4.96
C LYS A 79 12.48 -4.28 4.15
N LEU A 80 12.15 -3.13 3.58
CA LEU A 80 10.99 -2.96 2.71
C LEU A 80 11.09 -3.87 1.48
N LYS A 81 12.25 -3.91 0.81
CA LYS A 81 12.50 -4.85 -0.30
C LYS A 81 12.30 -6.31 0.11
N SER A 82 12.92 -6.71 1.22
CA SER A 82 12.80 -8.08 1.74
C SER A 82 11.35 -8.46 2.06
N PHE A 83 10.56 -7.49 2.56
CA PHE A 83 9.13 -7.67 2.76
C PHE A 83 8.38 -7.83 1.44
N CYS A 84 8.65 -6.97 0.46
CA CYS A 84 8.04 -7.03 -0.87
C CYS A 84 8.33 -8.37 -1.57
N GLU A 85 9.56 -8.86 -1.50
CA GLU A 85 9.95 -10.17 -2.04
C GLU A 85 9.19 -11.31 -1.37
N LYS A 86 9.04 -11.28 -0.04
CA LYS A 86 8.24 -12.27 0.69
C LYS A 86 6.77 -12.20 0.28
N ALA A 87 6.20 -11.00 0.18
CA ALA A 87 4.82 -10.79 -0.24
C ALA A 87 4.56 -11.38 -1.64
N MET A 88 5.49 -11.15 -2.59
CA MET A 88 5.43 -11.79 -3.91
C MET A 88 5.45 -13.32 -3.82
N GLY A 89 6.28 -13.89 -2.93
CA GLY A 89 6.33 -15.33 -2.68
C GLY A 89 5.02 -15.91 -2.13
N TYR A 90 4.17 -15.10 -1.50
CA TYR A 90 2.82 -15.46 -1.05
C TYR A 90 1.73 -15.20 -2.10
N GLY A 91 2.10 -14.79 -3.32
CA GLY A 91 1.14 -14.48 -4.39
C GLY A 91 0.51 -13.10 -4.30
N MET A 92 1.03 -12.21 -3.45
CA MET A 92 0.52 -10.84 -3.34
C MET A 92 1.01 -9.99 -4.52
N GLU A 93 0.18 -9.06 -4.97
CA GLU A 93 0.53 -8.11 -6.04
C GLU A 93 0.89 -6.72 -5.50
N PHE A 94 0.34 -6.38 -4.34
CA PHE A 94 0.49 -5.07 -3.72
C PHE A 94 0.98 -5.19 -2.28
N ALA A 95 1.62 -4.12 -1.80
CA ALA A 95 2.09 -3.99 -0.44
C ALA A 95 1.70 -2.62 0.14
N TRP A 96 1.47 -2.58 1.44
CA TRP A 96 1.28 -1.36 2.20
C TRP A 96 2.29 -1.24 3.33
N ALA A 97 2.84 -0.03 3.49
CA ALA A 97 3.75 0.35 4.56
C ALA A 97 3.42 1.79 5.00
N ASP A 98 3.21 2.00 6.28
CA ASP A 98 2.81 3.27 6.91
C ASP A 98 3.82 4.41 6.71
N THR A 99 5.11 4.10 6.58
CA THR A 99 6.18 5.10 6.48
C THR A 99 6.30 5.75 5.11
N CYS A 100 6.06 4.97 4.05
CA CYS A 100 6.28 5.41 2.68
C CYS A 100 5.00 5.48 1.85
N CYS A 101 3.93 4.76 2.21
CA CYS A 101 2.67 4.84 1.47
C CYS A 101 1.84 6.07 1.83
N ILE A 102 2.11 6.71 2.98
CA ILE A 102 1.41 7.94 3.41
C ILE A 102 2.32 9.13 3.17
N ASP A 103 1.84 10.10 2.39
CA ASP A 103 2.47 11.42 2.32
C ASP A 103 2.15 12.21 3.60
N LYS A 104 3.07 12.17 4.56
CA LYS A 104 2.96 12.87 5.83
C LYS A 104 3.02 14.41 5.69
N SER A 105 3.39 14.94 4.52
CA SER A 105 3.37 16.38 4.23
C SER A 105 1.98 16.87 3.83
N SER A 106 1.10 15.97 3.41
CA SER A 106 -0.30 16.24 3.09
C SER A 106 -1.17 15.94 4.30
N SER A 107 -1.62 16.99 5.01
CA SER A 107 -2.52 16.83 6.15
C SER A 107 -3.80 16.07 5.78
N THR A 108 -4.31 16.29 4.57
CA THR A 108 -5.49 15.57 4.05
C THR A 108 -5.24 14.07 3.86
N GLU A 109 -4.05 13.67 3.42
CA GLU A 109 -3.71 12.25 3.22
C GLU A 109 -3.44 11.55 4.55
N LEU A 110 -2.85 12.27 5.51
CA LEU A 110 -2.61 11.80 6.86
C LEU A 110 -3.92 11.58 7.62
N ASP A 111 -4.85 12.53 7.56
CA ASP A 111 -6.18 12.40 8.18
C ASP A 111 -6.97 11.23 7.56
N GLU A 112 -6.92 11.03 6.24
CA GLU A 112 -7.64 9.95 5.56
C GLU A 112 -7.04 8.56 5.84
N SER A 113 -5.74 8.48 6.19
CA SER A 113 -5.06 7.21 6.53
C SER A 113 -5.18 6.80 8.00
N ILE A 114 -5.62 7.72 8.87
CA ILE A 114 -5.81 7.49 10.31
C ILE A 114 -7.30 7.22 10.67
N GLN A 115 -8.24 7.61 9.80
CA GLN A 115 -9.69 7.50 10.03
C GLN A 115 -10.33 6.16 9.66
#